data_AF-A0A2R6LIW2-F1
#
_entry.id   AF-A0A2R6LIW2-F1
#
_cell.length_a   1.000
_cell.length_b   1.000
_cell.length_c   1.000
_cell.angle_alpha   90.00
_cell.angle_beta   90.00
_cell.angle_gamma   90.00
#
_symmetry.space_group_name_H-M   'P 1'
#
loop_
_entity.id
_entity.type
_entity.pdbx_description
1 polymer ?
#
loop_
_entity_poly.entity_id
_entity_poly.type
_entity_poly.pdbx_seq_one_letter_code
_entity_poly.pdbx_strand_id
1 'polypeptide(L)'
;PEVEIRYLPWASETHKNEYGVSEGHEKRQLAATNPAKVRETEAILRDNPGSKAIIFVEFLEQGEAAAESLGVPFISGETPHARRSRLFDQFRSGELDTVVVSRVGDEGIDLPDAEVAVAASGLGGSRRQGAQRAGRTMRPVGKARMYVLATRGTREEEFARNRTQHLAARGVRVREADPVTFGGGRVAGAADEG
;
A
#
# COMPACT_ATOMS: atom_id res chain seq x y z
N PRO A 1 -2.67 0.80 -15.98
CA PRO A 1 -1.78 0.59 -14.82
C PRO A 1 -1.51 -0.91 -14.64
N GLU A 2 -0.32 -1.27 -14.17
CA GLU A 2 0.00 -2.64 -13.73
C GLU A 2 -0.24 -2.74 -12.23
N VAL A 3 -0.86 -3.83 -11.79
CA VAL A 3 -1.11 -4.11 -10.38
C VAL A 3 -0.19 -5.26 -9.94
N GLU A 4 0.57 -5.03 -8.89
CA GLU A 4 1.46 -6.03 -8.28
C GLU A 4 1.00 -6.30 -6.84
N ILE A 5 0.74 -7.57 -6.52
CA ILE A 5 0.42 -7.99 -5.15
C ILE A 5 1.67 -8.53 -4.48
N ARG A 6 1.92 -8.10 -3.24
CA ARG A 6 2.98 -8.64 -2.39
C ARG A 6 2.40 -9.12 -1.07
N TYR A 7 2.52 -10.43 -0.83
CA TYR A 7 2.11 -11.05 0.41
C TYR A 7 3.26 -11.03 1.41
N LEU A 8 3.10 -10.27 2.48
CA LEU A 8 4.16 -10.00 3.45
C LEU A 8 4.10 -10.98 4.63
N PRO A 9 5.24 -11.50 5.10
CA PRO A 9 5.27 -12.17 6.39
C PRO A 9 4.96 -11.19 7.52
N TRP A 10 4.70 -11.74 8.71
CA TRP A 10 4.68 -10.93 9.93
C TRP A 10 6.09 -10.43 10.26
N ALA A 11 6.19 -9.19 10.75
CA ALA A 11 7.48 -8.60 11.10
C ALA A 11 8.21 -9.35 12.23
N SER A 12 7.47 -10.03 13.11
CA SER A 12 7.99 -10.93 14.14
C SER A 12 6.92 -11.92 14.60
N GLU A 13 7.33 -12.99 15.29
CA GLU A 13 6.40 -13.94 15.91
C GLU A 13 5.53 -13.26 16.99
N THR A 14 6.00 -12.22 17.67
CA THR A 14 5.20 -11.44 18.62
C THR A 14 3.95 -10.85 17.96
N HIS A 15 4.11 -10.13 16.84
CA HIS A 15 2.97 -9.55 16.11
C HIS A 15 2.01 -10.62 15.60
N LYS A 16 2.54 -11.76 15.16
CA LYS A 16 1.74 -12.89 14.69
C LYS A 16 0.93 -13.52 15.82
N ASN A 17 1.51 -13.66 17.01
CA ASN A 17 0.84 -14.21 18.19
C ASN A 17 -0.26 -13.26 18.71
N GLU A 18 0.04 -11.96 18.79
CA GLU A 18 -0.95 -10.92 19.11
C GLU A 18 -2.14 -10.98 18.14
N TYR A 19 -1.88 -11.06 16.84
CA TYR A 19 -2.92 -11.27 15.84
C TYR A 19 -3.73 -12.56 16.09
N GLY A 20 -3.05 -13.65 16.43
CA GLY A 20 -3.64 -14.96 16.68
C GLY A 20 -4.74 -14.92 17.74
N VAL A 21 -4.49 -14.22 18.85
CA VAL A 21 -5.42 -14.13 19.99
C VAL A 21 -6.42 -12.98 19.92
N SER A 22 -6.19 -12.01 19.03
CA SER A 22 -7.10 -10.87 18.83
C SER A 22 -8.33 -11.22 18.00
N GLU A 23 -9.38 -10.40 18.10
CA GLU A 23 -10.62 -10.53 17.33
C GLU A 23 -11.12 -9.19 16.76
N GLY A 24 -12.14 -9.27 15.90
CA GLY A 24 -12.90 -8.09 15.46
C GLY A 24 -12.07 -6.97 14.82
N HIS A 25 -12.20 -5.76 15.37
CA HIS A 25 -11.51 -4.56 14.87
C HIS A 25 -10.01 -4.61 15.09
N GLU A 26 -9.59 -5.01 16.29
CA GLU A 26 -8.19 -5.10 16.69
C GLU A 26 -7.42 -6.07 15.79
N LYS A 27 -7.99 -7.26 15.53
CA LYS A 27 -7.40 -8.23 14.60
C LYS A 27 -7.13 -7.64 13.22
N ARG A 28 -8.05 -6.82 12.70
CA ARG A 28 -7.86 -6.14 11.41
C ARG A 28 -6.78 -5.06 11.49
N GLN A 29 -6.74 -4.30 12.59
CA GLN A 29 -5.73 -3.28 12.81
C GLN A 29 -4.33 -3.89 12.85
N LEU A 30 -4.12 -4.96 13.63
CA LEU A 30 -2.82 -5.65 13.73
C LEU A 30 -2.30 -6.16 12.38
N ALA A 31 -3.19 -6.71 11.53
CA ALA A 31 -2.79 -7.10 10.17
C ALA A 31 -2.34 -5.90 9.33
N ALA A 32 -3.06 -4.78 9.42
CA ALA A 32 -2.77 -3.56 8.68
C ALA A 32 -1.53 -2.82 9.20
N THR A 33 -1.29 -2.83 10.52
CA THR A 33 -0.14 -2.16 11.16
C THR A 33 1.11 -3.05 11.24
N ASN A 34 1.08 -4.26 10.65
CA ASN A 34 2.27 -5.12 10.54
C ASN A 34 3.48 -4.31 10.02
N PRO A 35 4.56 -4.14 10.81
CA PRO A 35 5.69 -3.29 10.44
C PRO A 35 6.37 -3.67 9.12
N ALA A 36 6.21 -4.91 8.66
CA ALA A 36 6.69 -5.36 7.35
C ALA A 36 6.11 -4.51 6.19
N LYS A 37 4.90 -3.95 6.34
CA LYS A 37 4.27 -3.09 5.33
C LYS A 37 5.00 -1.77 5.13
N VAL A 38 5.52 -1.17 6.21
CA VAL A 38 6.29 0.07 6.13
C VAL A 38 7.62 -0.18 5.41
N ARG A 39 8.35 -1.24 5.82
CA ARG A 39 9.62 -1.64 5.18
C ARG A 39 9.44 -1.95 3.69
N GLU A 40 8.37 -2.65 3.34
CA GLU A 40 8.10 -2.97 1.94
C GLU A 40 7.72 -1.72 1.13
N THR A 41 6.97 -0.79 1.74
CA THR A 41 6.65 0.50 1.11
C THR A 41 7.92 1.30 0.81
N GLU A 42 8.87 1.36 1.74
CA GLU A 42 10.19 1.96 1.53
C GLU A 42 10.94 1.31 0.35
N ALA A 43 10.93 -0.03 0.27
CA ALA A 43 11.57 -0.75 -0.82
C ALA A 43 10.92 -0.44 -2.17
N ILE A 44 9.59 -0.39 -2.23
CA ILE A 44 8.85 0.00 -3.42
C ILE A 44 9.24 1.41 -3.88
N LEU A 45 9.31 2.38 -2.95
CA LEU A 45 9.70 3.75 -3.31
C LEU A 45 11.15 3.82 -3.81
N ARG A 46 12.06 3.07 -3.18
CA ARG A 46 13.45 2.98 -3.62
C ARG A 46 13.60 2.40 -5.03
N ASP A 47 12.76 1.43 -5.39
CA ASP A 47 12.74 0.80 -6.72
C ASP A 47 12.06 1.66 -7.81
N ASN A 48 11.43 2.78 -7.41
CA ASN A 48 10.76 3.71 -8.32
C ASN A 48 11.24 5.15 -8.04
N PRO A 49 12.55 5.44 -8.21
CA PRO A 49 13.12 6.74 -7.86
C PRO A 49 12.56 7.85 -8.76
N GLY A 50 12.28 9.01 -8.16
CA GLY A 50 11.74 10.18 -8.86
C GLY A 50 10.27 10.05 -9.27
N SER A 51 9.59 8.96 -8.90
CA SER A 51 8.16 8.81 -9.16
C SER A 51 7.31 9.50 -8.11
N LYS A 52 6.23 10.15 -8.56
CA LYS A 52 5.20 10.64 -7.65
C LYS A 52 4.38 9.48 -7.08
N ALA A 53 4.36 9.35 -5.76
CA ALA A 53 3.78 8.21 -5.05
C ALA A 53 2.70 8.59 -4.03
N ILE A 54 1.61 7.83 -4.01
CA ILE A 54 0.57 7.94 -2.98
C ILE A 54 0.44 6.63 -2.22
N ILE A 55 0.57 6.69 -0.90
CA ILE A 55 0.46 5.52 -0.01
C ILE A 55 -0.89 5.56 0.69
N PHE A 56 -1.72 4.55 0.47
CA PHE A 56 -3.06 4.42 1.05
C PHE A 56 -3.04 3.51 2.27
N VAL A 57 -3.60 4.00 3.38
CA VAL A 57 -3.76 3.27 4.64
C VAL A 57 -5.19 3.36 5.16
N GLU A 58 -5.67 2.36 5.88
CA GLU A 58 -6.99 2.36 6.54
C GLU A 58 -6.93 3.00 7.94
N PHE A 59 -5.85 2.73 8.68
CA PHE A 59 -5.70 3.09 10.09
C PHE A 59 -4.78 4.29 10.27
N LEU A 60 -5.08 5.13 11.27
CA LEU A 60 -4.31 6.35 11.56
C LEU A 60 -2.89 6.01 12.04
N GLU A 61 -2.78 5.08 13.00
CA GLU A 61 -1.51 4.59 13.53
C GLU A 61 -0.59 4.04 12.43
N GLN A 62 -1.15 3.31 11.45
CA GLN A 62 -0.40 2.86 10.29
C GLN A 62 0.12 4.03 9.45
N GLY A 63 -0.72 5.05 9.25
CA GLY A 63 -0.37 6.24 8.48
C GLY A 63 0.69 7.09 9.15
N GLU A 64 0.62 7.24 10.46
CA GLU A 64 1.62 7.92 11.29
C GLU A 64 2.96 7.20 11.22
N ALA A 65 2.97 5.88 11.47
CA ALA A 65 4.20 5.08 11.38
C ALA A 65 4.82 5.11 9.98
N ALA A 66 4.00 5.03 8.92
CA ALA A 66 4.49 5.12 7.55
C ALA A 66 5.06 6.52 7.24
N ALA A 67 4.38 7.59 7.64
CA ALA A 67 4.82 8.95 7.40
C ALA A 67 6.10 9.30 8.15
N GLU A 68 6.23 8.85 9.40
CA GLU A 68 7.45 9.00 10.19
C GLU A 68 8.63 8.27 9.53
N SER A 69 8.47 6.99 9.20
CA SER A 69 9.54 6.18 8.60
C SER A 69 9.99 6.71 7.24
N LEU A 70 9.04 7.20 6.44
CA LEU A 70 9.30 7.74 5.10
C LEU A 70 9.77 9.20 5.11
N GLY A 71 9.57 9.93 6.21
CA GLY A 71 9.81 11.37 6.28
C GLY A 71 8.88 12.19 5.38
N VAL A 72 7.63 11.76 5.21
CA VAL A 72 6.66 12.38 4.28
C VAL A 72 5.37 12.82 4.99
N PRO A 73 4.56 13.73 4.41
CA PRO A 73 3.32 14.14 5.03
C PRO A 73 2.26 13.03 5.10
N PHE A 74 1.60 12.93 6.25
CA PHE A 74 0.36 12.17 6.42
C PHE A 74 -0.86 13.07 6.30
N ILE A 75 -1.83 12.66 5.48
CA ILE A 75 -3.11 13.33 5.29
C ILE A 75 -4.22 12.40 5.78
N SER A 76 -4.93 12.83 6.81
CA SER A 76 -6.06 12.12 7.43
C SER A 76 -7.36 12.92 7.41
N GLY A 77 -8.45 12.30 7.86
CA GLY A 77 -9.74 12.99 8.02
C GLY A 77 -9.66 14.15 9.02
N GLU A 78 -8.69 14.11 9.92
CA GLU A 78 -8.44 15.14 10.95
C GLU A 78 -7.51 16.25 10.43
N THR A 79 -6.91 16.08 9.24
CA THR A 79 -6.07 17.11 8.64
C THR A 79 -6.92 18.32 8.24
N PRO A 80 -6.66 19.53 8.78
CA PRO A 80 -7.46 20.71 8.46
C PRO A 80 -7.49 20.98 6.96
N HIS A 81 -8.65 21.43 6.45
CA HIS A 81 -8.88 21.64 5.01
C HIS A 81 -7.77 22.47 4.34
N ALA A 82 -7.37 23.58 4.96
CA ALA A 82 -6.32 24.45 4.43
C ALA A 82 -4.96 23.73 4.33
N ARG A 83 -4.59 22.95 5.35
CA ARG A 83 -3.34 22.18 5.34
C ARG A 83 -3.39 21.06 4.30
N ARG A 84 -4.53 20.35 4.21
CA ARG A 84 -4.77 19.31 3.22
C ARG A 84 -4.65 19.84 1.79
N SER A 85 -5.28 20.98 1.48
CA SER A 85 -5.21 21.60 0.16
C SER A 85 -3.77 21.95 -0.20
N ARG A 86 -3.05 22.62 0.72
CA ARG A 86 -1.64 22.96 0.53
C ARG A 86 -0.79 21.72 0.23
N LEU A 87 -0.93 20.64 1.00
CA LEU A 87 -0.15 19.42 0.78
C LEU A 87 -0.43 18.78 -0.59
N PHE A 88 -1.70 18.75 -1.02
CA PHE A 88 -2.04 18.27 -2.36
C PHE A 88 -1.54 19.20 -3.47
N ASP A 89 -1.55 20.51 -3.26
CA ASP A 89 -1.00 21.47 -4.23
C ASP A 89 0.51 21.30 -4.38
N GLN A 90 1.23 21.11 -3.27
CA GLN A 90 2.66 20.78 -3.27
C GLN A 90 2.96 19.46 -3.99
N PHE A 91 2.11 18.45 -3.81
CA PHE A 91 2.23 17.19 -4.55
C PHE A 91 1.97 17.40 -6.05
N ARG A 92 0.96 18.20 -6.43
CA ARG A 92 0.67 18.53 -7.83
C ARG A 92 1.84 19.29 -8.48
N SER A 93 2.40 20.28 -7.80
CA SER A 93 3.54 21.07 -8.31
C SER A 93 4.84 20.27 -8.39
N GLY A 94 4.96 19.17 -7.61
CA GLY A 94 6.19 18.38 -7.52
C GLY A 94 7.15 18.88 -6.43
N GLU A 95 6.69 19.74 -5.53
CA GLU A 95 7.40 20.04 -4.28
C GLU A 95 7.41 18.83 -3.33
N LEU A 96 6.39 17.98 -3.43
CA LEU A 96 6.31 16.70 -2.72
C LEU A 96 6.18 15.57 -3.75
N ASP A 97 7.07 14.59 -3.65
CA ASP A 97 6.99 13.38 -4.47
C ASP A 97 6.17 12.28 -3.80
N THR A 98 5.96 12.32 -2.49
CA THR A 98 5.25 11.25 -1.78
C THR A 98 4.34 11.80 -0.69
N VAL A 99 3.14 11.23 -0.58
CA VAL A 99 2.19 11.49 0.51
C VAL A 99 1.55 10.20 1.00
N VAL A 100 1.32 10.11 2.31
CA VAL A 100 0.50 9.06 2.93
C VAL A 100 -0.91 9.61 3.12
N VAL A 101 -1.92 8.85 2.73
CA VAL A 101 -3.32 9.24 2.83
C VAL A 101 -4.14 8.14 3.53
N SER A 102 -4.92 8.53 4.53
CA SER A 102 -5.94 7.64 5.11
C SER A 102 -7.33 7.93 4.52
N ARG A 103 -8.40 7.60 5.26
CA ARG A 103 -9.86 7.70 4.98
C ARG A 103 -10.41 9.01 4.36
N VAL A 104 -9.55 9.90 3.88
CA VAL A 104 -9.84 11.15 3.17
C VAL A 104 -10.07 10.94 1.66
N GLY A 105 -9.72 9.76 1.11
CA GLY A 105 -9.89 9.46 -0.31
C GLY A 105 -11.26 8.92 -0.74
N ASP A 106 -12.20 8.72 0.19
CA ASP A 106 -13.49 8.07 -0.11
C ASP A 106 -14.62 9.05 -0.45
N GLU A 107 -14.54 10.34 -0.07
CA GLU A 107 -15.57 11.34 -0.39
C GLU A 107 -14.96 12.60 -1.01
N GLY A 108 -15.18 12.78 -2.32
CA GLY A 108 -15.08 14.09 -2.99
C GLY A 108 -13.69 14.67 -3.26
N ILE A 109 -12.59 14.07 -2.78
CA ILE A 109 -11.24 14.61 -3.04
C ILE A 109 -10.71 14.10 -4.39
N ASP A 110 -10.37 15.06 -5.25
CA ASP A 110 -9.64 14.81 -6.50
C ASP A 110 -8.17 14.55 -6.16
N LEU A 111 -7.79 13.27 -6.16
CA LEU A 111 -6.41 12.88 -5.95
C LEU A 111 -5.57 13.40 -7.12
N PRO A 112 -4.35 13.88 -6.87
CA PRO A 112 -3.45 14.29 -7.94
C PRO A 112 -2.87 13.09 -8.70
N ASP A 113 -2.47 13.33 -9.95
CA ASP A 113 -1.80 12.34 -10.79
C ASP A 113 -0.57 11.77 -10.09
N ALA A 114 -0.51 10.44 -9.99
CA ALA A 114 0.61 9.70 -9.42
C ALA A 114 1.06 8.60 -10.39
N GLU A 115 2.34 8.24 -10.32
CA GLU A 115 2.95 7.15 -11.10
C GLU A 115 2.99 5.86 -10.29
N VAL A 116 3.13 5.98 -8.97
CA VAL A 116 3.14 4.87 -8.03
C VAL A 116 1.99 5.02 -7.02
N ALA A 117 1.25 3.95 -6.80
CA ALA A 117 0.27 3.86 -5.73
C ALA A 117 0.56 2.62 -4.88
N VAL A 118 0.56 2.76 -3.56
CA VAL A 118 0.71 1.63 -2.64
C VAL A 118 -0.54 1.51 -1.78
N ALA A 119 -1.33 0.47 -1.96
CA ALA A 119 -2.40 0.11 -1.03
C ALA A 119 -1.82 -0.75 0.09
N ALA A 120 -1.39 -0.09 1.17
CA ALA A 120 -0.78 -0.73 2.31
C ALA A 120 -1.82 -1.39 3.23
N SER A 121 -3.08 -0.97 3.20
CA SER A 121 -4.23 -1.66 3.80
C SER A 121 -5.55 -1.14 3.18
N GLY A 122 -6.71 -1.48 3.76
CA GLY A 122 -8.01 -0.97 3.26
C GLY A 122 -8.50 -1.67 2.00
N LEU A 123 -8.25 -2.97 1.86
CA LEU A 123 -8.62 -3.75 0.67
C LEU A 123 -10.09 -4.22 0.63
N GLY A 124 -10.89 -3.99 1.68
CA GLY A 124 -12.29 -4.44 1.79
C GLY A 124 -13.34 -3.34 2.05
N GLY A 125 -14.61 -3.59 1.64
CA GLY A 125 -15.80 -2.79 2.04
C GLY A 125 -16.22 -1.63 1.11
N SER A 126 -17.20 -0.79 1.50
CA SER A 126 -17.59 0.44 0.76
C SER A 126 -16.50 1.52 0.75
N ARG A 127 -15.48 1.33 1.59
CA ARG A 127 -14.19 2.05 1.69
C ARG A 127 -13.26 1.82 0.48
N ARG A 128 -13.86 1.42 -0.64
CA ARG A 128 -13.24 0.93 -1.88
C ARG A 128 -12.84 2.07 -2.83
N GLN A 129 -13.28 3.30 -2.58
CA GLN A 129 -13.20 4.35 -3.57
C GLN A 129 -11.79 4.90 -3.69
N GLY A 130 -11.05 5.11 -2.60
CA GLY A 130 -9.71 5.74 -2.64
C GLY A 130 -8.72 5.04 -3.57
N ALA A 131 -8.47 3.74 -3.38
CA ALA A 131 -7.51 3.01 -4.21
C ALA A 131 -8.05 2.64 -5.62
N GLN A 132 -9.38 2.66 -5.85
CA GLN A 132 -9.95 2.57 -7.21
C GLN A 132 -9.90 3.91 -7.94
N ARG A 133 -10.09 5.03 -7.24
CA ARG A 133 -9.92 6.41 -7.72
C ARG A 133 -8.47 6.65 -8.10
N ALA A 134 -7.51 6.24 -7.26
CA ALA A 134 -6.09 6.23 -7.62
C ALA A 134 -5.84 5.47 -8.93
N GLY A 135 -6.51 4.34 -9.13
CA GLY A 135 -6.55 3.60 -10.40
C GLY A 135 -6.92 4.43 -11.64
N ARG A 136 -7.83 5.40 -11.48
CA ARG A 136 -8.32 6.31 -12.53
C ARG A 136 -7.49 7.60 -12.66
N THR A 137 -6.92 8.05 -11.54
CA THR A 137 -6.06 9.23 -11.42
C THR A 137 -4.61 8.95 -11.85
N MET A 138 -4.21 7.68 -11.88
CA MET A 138 -2.90 7.30 -12.39
C MET A 138 -2.73 7.71 -13.85
N ARG A 139 -1.65 8.44 -14.15
CA ARG A 139 -1.39 9.01 -15.47
C ARG A 139 -1.10 7.89 -16.50
N PRO A 140 -1.78 7.83 -17.65
CA PRO A 140 -1.55 6.80 -18.68
C PRO A 140 -0.28 7.05 -19.51
N VAL A 141 0.29 8.26 -19.47
CA VAL A 141 1.57 8.57 -20.13
C VAL A 141 2.71 8.20 -19.18
N GLY A 142 2.99 6.90 -19.12
CA GLY A 142 3.98 6.28 -18.22
C GLY A 142 3.56 4.87 -17.77
N LYS A 143 4.48 4.10 -17.16
CA LYS A 143 4.17 2.80 -16.56
C LYS A 143 3.59 3.01 -15.15
N ALA A 144 2.35 3.48 -15.06
CA ALA A 144 1.69 3.62 -13.76
C ALA A 144 1.55 2.27 -13.05
N ARG A 145 2.01 2.19 -11.80
CA ARG A 145 2.13 0.95 -11.00
C ARG A 145 1.35 1.07 -9.70
N MET A 146 0.55 0.06 -9.42
CA MET A 146 -0.15 -0.07 -8.15
C MET A 146 0.36 -1.30 -7.41
N TYR A 147 0.86 -1.12 -6.20
CA TYR A 147 1.26 -2.19 -5.30
C TYR A 147 0.15 -2.43 -4.28
N VAL A 148 -0.18 -3.70 -4.04
CA VAL A 148 -1.15 -4.13 -3.04
C VAL A 148 -0.42 -4.99 -2.02
N LEU A 149 -0.37 -4.53 -0.76
CA LEU A 149 0.32 -5.24 0.31
C LEU A 149 -0.69 -5.97 1.20
N ALA A 150 -0.50 -7.26 1.42
CA ALA A 150 -1.35 -8.07 2.29
C ALA A 150 -0.51 -8.88 3.28
N THR A 151 -0.85 -8.84 4.57
CA THR A 151 -0.17 -9.68 5.57
C THR A 151 -0.62 -11.14 5.44
N ARG A 152 0.34 -12.06 5.33
CA ARG A 152 0.13 -13.51 5.20
C ARG A 152 -0.57 -14.10 6.43
N GLY A 153 -1.45 -15.06 6.22
CA GLY A 153 -2.26 -15.70 7.25
C GLY A 153 -3.40 -14.82 7.77
N THR A 154 -3.78 -13.77 7.03
CA THR A 154 -4.83 -12.84 7.45
C THR A 154 -5.91 -12.67 6.37
N ARG A 155 -7.04 -12.07 6.75
CA ARG A 155 -8.12 -11.75 5.82
C ARG A 155 -7.69 -10.79 4.69
N GLU A 156 -6.58 -10.06 4.85
CA GLU A 156 -6.07 -9.19 3.79
C GLU A 156 -5.69 -9.97 2.52
N GLU A 157 -5.25 -11.23 2.63
CA GLU A 157 -4.95 -12.06 1.46
C GLU A 157 -6.19 -12.32 0.62
N GLU A 158 -7.29 -12.69 1.27
CA GLU A 158 -8.57 -12.93 0.60
C GLU A 158 -9.07 -11.65 -0.08
N PHE A 159 -8.98 -10.51 0.60
CA PHE A 159 -9.35 -9.21 0.01
C PHE A 159 -8.45 -8.84 -1.18
N ALA A 160 -7.14 -9.07 -1.09
CA ALA A 160 -6.21 -8.82 -2.19
C ALA A 160 -6.56 -9.67 -3.41
N ARG A 161 -6.76 -10.98 -3.24
CA ARG A 161 -7.13 -11.91 -4.32
C ARG A 161 -8.46 -11.51 -4.97
N ASN A 162 -9.49 -11.28 -4.17
CA ASN A 162 -10.81 -10.88 -4.68
C ASN A 162 -10.75 -9.56 -5.45
N ARG A 163 -9.97 -8.60 -4.94
CA ARG A 163 -9.79 -7.29 -5.59
C ARG A 163 -9.08 -7.43 -6.93
N THR A 164 -8.02 -8.22 -7.01
CA THR A 164 -7.26 -8.34 -8.24
C THR A 164 -7.96 -9.17 -9.29
N GLN A 165 -8.71 -10.20 -8.91
CA GLN A 165 -9.63 -10.88 -9.82
C GLN A 165 -10.63 -9.89 -10.44
N HIS A 166 -11.20 -9.00 -9.63
CA HIS A 166 -12.12 -7.97 -10.12
C HIS A 166 -11.44 -6.97 -11.08
N LEU A 167 -10.18 -6.61 -10.83
CA LEU A 167 -9.41 -5.71 -11.71
C LEU A 167 -8.99 -6.41 -13.01
N ALA A 168 -8.54 -7.66 -12.93
CA ALA A 168 -8.18 -8.49 -14.07
C ALA A 168 -9.39 -8.70 -15.01
N ALA A 169 -10.58 -8.93 -14.44
CA ALA A 169 -11.82 -9.01 -15.19
C ALA A 169 -12.17 -7.72 -15.98
N ARG A 170 -11.53 -6.59 -15.65
CA ARG A 170 -11.67 -5.30 -16.35
C ARG A 170 -10.46 -4.98 -17.25
N GLY A 171 -9.60 -5.96 -17.53
CA GLY A 171 -8.44 -5.82 -18.42
C GLY A 171 -7.19 -5.20 -17.79
N VAL A 172 -7.15 -5.05 -16.46
CA VAL A 172 -5.94 -4.58 -15.75
C VAL A 172 -4.94 -5.72 -15.65
N ARG A 173 -3.67 -5.47 -16.02
CA ARG A 173 -2.60 -6.46 -15.82
C ARG A 173 -2.32 -6.61 -14.32
N VAL A 174 -2.49 -7.82 -13.81
CA VAL A 174 -2.20 -8.18 -12.42
C VAL A 174 -1.07 -9.21 -12.40
N ARG A 175 -0.11 -9.04 -11.50
CA ARG A 175 0.82 -10.11 -11.13
C ARG A 175 1.01 -10.18 -9.61
N GLU A 176 1.46 -11.34 -9.15
CA GLU A 176 1.95 -11.53 -7.79
C GLU A 176 3.49 -11.52 -7.83
N ALA A 177 4.10 -11.00 -6.78
CA ALA A 177 5.55 -10.96 -6.63
C ALA A 177 5.94 -11.13 -5.17
N ASP A 178 7.14 -11.67 -4.94
CA ASP A 178 7.69 -11.78 -3.60
C ASP A 178 8.08 -10.40 -3.04
N PRO A 179 8.01 -10.22 -1.71
CA PRO A 179 8.44 -8.98 -1.07
C PRO A 179 9.94 -8.75 -1.26
N VAL A 180 10.33 -7.54 -1.65
CA VAL A 180 11.73 -7.18 -1.87
C VAL A 180 12.52 -7.24 -0.56
N THR A 181 11.88 -6.86 0.55
CA THR A 181 12.51 -6.82 1.88
C THR A 181 12.79 -8.19 2.50
N PHE A 182 12.22 -9.25 1.94
CA PHE A 182 12.38 -10.62 2.45
C PHE A 182 12.97 -11.58 1.40
N GLY A 183 13.36 -11.06 0.23
CA GLY A 183 13.96 -11.79 -0.88
C GLY A 183 15.47 -12.01 -0.73
N GLY A 184 15.88 -12.75 0.29
CA GLY A 184 17.26 -13.19 0.51
C GLY A 184 17.33 -14.71 0.62
N GLY A 185 16.92 -15.43 -0.43
CA GLY A 185 16.89 -16.89 -0.42
C GLY A 185 16.63 -17.47 -1.81
N ARG A 186 17.50 -17.18 -2.78
CA ARG A 186 17.73 -18.20 -3.81
C ARG A 186 18.32 -19.40 -3.08
N VAL A 187 17.58 -20.51 -3.04
CA VAL A 187 18.20 -21.82 -2.89
C VAL A 187 19.02 -22.04 -4.16
N ALA A 188 20.28 -21.63 -4.11
CA ALA A 188 21.28 -22.06 -5.06
C ALA A 188 21.78 -23.44 -4.60
N GLY A 189 21.71 -24.44 -5.49
CA GLY A 189 22.45 -25.69 -5.35
C GLY A 189 21.66 -26.87 -4.79
N ALA A 190 20.82 -27.47 -5.62
CA ALA A 190 20.60 -28.92 -5.57
C ALA A 190 20.58 -29.43 -7.02
N ALA A 191 21.75 -29.36 -7.66
CA ALA A 191 22.08 -30.16 -8.81
C ALA A 191 23.55 -30.52 -8.68
N ASP A 192 23.81 -31.83 -8.77
CA ASP A 192 25.11 -32.49 -8.81
C ASP A 192 25.66 -33.02 -7.47
N GLU A 193 25.18 -34.20 -7.09
CA GLU A 193 25.99 -35.22 -6.41
C GLU A 193 25.85 -36.53 -7.20
N GLY A 194 26.99 -37.03 -7.69
CA GLY A 194 27.34 -38.46 -7.75
C GLY A 194 26.76 -39.31 -8.87
#